data_AF-A0A6J7H3D5-F1
#
_entry.id   AF-A0A6J7H3D5-F1
#
_cell.length_a   1.000
_cell.length_b   1.000
_cell.length_c   1.000
_cell.angle_alpha   90.00
_cell.angle_beta   90.00
_cell.angle_gamma   90.00
#
_symmetry.space_group_name_H-M   'P 1'
#
loop_
_entity.id
_entity.type
_entity.pdbx_description
1 polymer ?
#
loop_
_entity_poly.entity_id
_entity_poly.type
_entity_poly.pdbx_seq_one_letter_code
_entity_poly.pdbx_strand_id
1 'polypeptide(L)'
;MHKRRKQHPKVNPVNSPVRDFELVGERRWPMALAVVSTGGLFFAIPEEFRLSNIWHYFYLLLLLVLLLTLIIGDPGRINRESPWLRIATGSMLGLITVVTAVSAFRLIYGILTQAQFDTPAQLLFVGAIVWVTNIMAFALWYWHLDSGGPAARALRDVRTQPAFRFPEQGIPEIVGPDWYP
;
A
#
# COMPACT_ATOMS: atom_id res chain seq x y z
N MET A 1 -23.50 23.53 -61.96
CA MET A 1 -23.40 23.77 -60.50
C MET A 1 -22.87 22.50 -59.83
N HIS A 2 -21.54 22.30 -59.79
CA HIS A 2 -20.93 21.05 -59.31
C HIS A 2 -20.55 21.18 -57.82
N LYS A 3 -21.18 20.36 -56.96
CA LYS A 3 -20.86 20.26 -55.53
C LYS A 3 -19.46 19.69 -55.34
N ARG A 4 -18.51 20.49 -54.82
CA ARG A 4 -17.21 20.00 -54.32
C ARG A 4 -17.47 19.10 -53.11
N ARG A 5 -17.17 17.80 -53.23
CA ARG A 5 -17.01 16.90 -52.08
C ARG A 5 -15.83 17.41 -51.25
N LYS A 6 -16.09 17.80 -50.00
CA LYS A 6 -15.03 18.06 -49.01
C LYS A 6 -14.32 16.73 -48.76
N GLN A 7 -13.09 16.59 -49.24
CA GLN A 7 -12.20 15.50 -48.83
C GLN A 7 -11.84 15.74 -47.37
N HIS A 8 -12.32 14.87 -46.48
CA HIS A 8 -11.81 14.80 -45.12
C HIS A 8 -10.34 14.33 -45.20
N PRO A 9 -9.39 15.02 -44.56
CA PRO A 9 -8.01 14.55 -44.50
C PRO A 9 -7.99 13.19 -43.79
N LYS A 10 -7.47 12.17 -44.48
CA LYS A 10 -7.19 10.87 -43.86
C LYS A 10 -6.08 11.09 -42.82
N VAL A 11 -6.44 10.97 -41.54
CA VAL A 11 -5.46 10.90 -40.45
C VAL A 11 -4.71 9.58 -40.63
N ASN A 12 -3.48 9.65 -41.15
CA ASN A 12 -2.59 8.48 -41.22
C ASN A 12 -2.18 8.11 -39.78
N PRO A 13 -2.49 6.90 -39.26
CA PRO A 13 -2.15 6.52 -37.90
C PRO A 13 -0.66 6.14 -37.72
N VAL A 14 0.16 6.29 -38.77
CA VAL A 14 1.55 5.81 -38.81
C VAL A 14 2.48 7.01 -38.86
N ASN A 15 2.57 7.79 -37.77
CA ASN A 15 3.69 8.68 -37.43
C ASN A 15 3.39 9.48 -36.14
N SER A 16 2.74 8.86 -35.14
CA SER A 16 2.84 9.39 -33.79
C SER A 16 4.28 9.12 -33.33
N PRO A 17 5.08 10.12 -32.91
CA PRO A 17 6.31 9.80 -32.22
C PRO A 17 5.92 8.90 -31.04
N VAL A 18 6.51 7.71 -30.96
CA VAL A 18 6.49 6.91 -29.74
C VAL A 18 7.16 7.82 -28.72
N ARG A 19 6.35 8.55 -27.94
CA ARG A 19 6.86 9.33 -26.84
C ARG A 19 7.50 8.32 -25.91
N ASP A 20 8.80 8.44 -25.71
CA ASP A 20 9.50 7.71 -24.66
C ASP A 20 8.82 8.11 -23.35
N PHE A 21 7.87 7.27 -22.91
CA PHE A 21 7.17 7.48 -21.66
C PHE A 21 8.24 7.34 -20.57
N GLU A 22 8.67 8.47 -20.01
CA GLU A 22 9.51 8.42 -18.81
C GLU A 22 8.75 7.60 -17.76
N LEU A 23 9.31 6.44 -17.41
CA LEU A 23 8.84 5.60 -16.32
C LEU A 23 8.97 6.40 -15.02
N VAL A 24 7.93 7.16 -14.67
CA VAL A 24 7.83 7.84 -13.38
C VAL A 24 7.57 6.74 -12.34
N GLY A 25 8.66 6.18 -11.80
CA GLY A 25 8.57 5.17 -10.75
C GLY A 25 7.75 5.68 -9.58
N GLU A 26 6.76 4.90 -9.12
CA GLU A 26 5.99 5.24 -7.92
C GLU A 26 6.95 5.40 -6.73
N ARG A 27 6.87 6.56 -6.06
CA ARG A 27 7.68 6.83 -4.88
C ARG A 27 7.23 5.92 -3.73
N ARG A 28 8.15 5.10 -3.19
CA ARG A 28 7.87 4.17 -2.08
C ARG A 28 7.80 4.81 -0.68
N TRP A 29 8.17 6.08 -0.55
CA TRP A 29 8.21 6.76 0.76
C TRP A 29 6.86 6.77 1.52
N PRO A 30 5.67 6.84 0.87
CA PRO A 30 4.40 6.79 1.60
C PRO A 30 4.19 5.43 2.28
N MET A 31 4.57 4.34 1.61
CA MET A 31 4.52 2.99 2.17
C MET A 31 5.52 2.84 3.32
N ALA A 32 6.75 3.32 3.14
CA ALA A 32 7.75 3.29 4.21
C ALA A 32 7.28 4.09 5.43
N LEU A 33 6.70 5.28 5.22
CA LEU A 33 6.14 6.11 6.28
C LEU A 33 4.99 5.38 7.01
N ALA A 34 4.09 4.73 6.28
CA ALA A 34 3.02 3.94 6.88
C ALA A 34 3.58 2.79 7.74
N VAL A 35 4.59 2.06 7.25
CA VAL A 35 5.23 0.97 8.02
C VAL A 35 5.97 1.49 9.26
N VAL A 36 6.67 2.62 9.15
CA VAL A 36 7.29 3.26 10.31
C VAL A 36 6.22 3.71 11.31
N SER A 37 5.08 4.19 10.83
CA SER A 37 3.96 4.61 11.67
C SER A 37 3.34 3.44 12.41
N THR A 38 3.13 2.27 11.76
CA THR A 38 2.67 1.05 12.44
C THR A 38 3.67 0.57 13.48
N GLY A 39 4.98 0.65 13.19
CA GLY A 39 6.04 0.36 14.16
C GLY A 39 6.01 1.31 15.37
N GLY A 40 5.86 2.61 15.14
CA GLY A 40 5.75 3.63 16.20
C GLY A 40 4.51 3.45 17.07
N LEU A 41 3.36 3.16 16.47
CA LEU A 41 2.12 2.84 17.18
C LEU A 41 2.29 1.57 18.04
N PHE A 42 2.94 0.54 17.50
CA PHE A 42 3.21 -0.67 18.26
C PHE A 42 4.16 -0.42 19.43
N PHE A 43 5.20 0.40 19.24
CA PHE A 43 6.14 0.79 20.31
C PHE A 43 5.44 1.55 21.45
N ALA A 44 4.42 2.34 21.14
CA ALA A 44 3.63 3.09 22.12
C ALA A 44 2.75 2.21 23.03
N ILE A 45 2.65 0.91 22.78
CA ILE A 45 1.86 0.00 23.63
C ILE A 45 2.51 -0.14 25.02
N PRO A 46 1.75 0.12 26.12
CA PRO A 46 2.26 0.00 27.49
C PRO A 46 2.72 -1.43 27.82
N GLU A 47 3.69 -1.55 28.73
CA GLU A 47 4.34 -2.83 29.07
C GLU A 47 3.37 -3.92 29.53
N GLU A 48 2.36 -3.53 30.30
CA GLU A 48 1.31 -4.42 30.82
C GLU A 48 0.51 -5.13 29.70
N PHE A 49 0.42 -4.51 28.51
CA PHE A 49 -0.34 -5.04 27.37
C PHE A 49 0.55 -5.78 26.37
N ARG A 50 1.88 -5.74 26.54
CA ARG A 50 2.80 -6.47 25.67
C ARG A 50 2.63 -7.99 25.88
N LEU A 51 2.94 -8.78 24.85
CA LEU A 51 2.94 -10.24 24.96
C LEU A 51 4.13 -10.68 25.84
N SER A 52 5.27 -10.08 25.56
CA SER A 52 6.47 -10.05 26.39
C SER A 52 7.37 -8.94 25.86
N ASN A 53 8.31 -8.46 26.67
CA ASN A 53 9.31 -7.50 26.20
C ASN A 53 10.18 -8.07 25.08
N ILE A 54 10.53 -9.37 25.14
CA ILE A 54 11.34 -10.03 24.10
C ILE A 54 10.63 -10.02 22.75
N TRP A 55 9.37 -10.48 22.71
CA TRP A 55 8.56 -10.51 21.49
C TRP A 55 8.31 -9.10 20.93
N HIS A 56 8.16 -8.10 21.80
CA HIS A 56 7.94 -6.71 21.40
C HIS A 56 9.14 -6.14 20.62
N TYR A 57 10.35 -6.25 21.18
CA TYR A 57 11.56 -5.78 20.50
C TYR A 57 11.92 -6.65 19.30
N PHE A 58 11.67 -7.95 19.36
CA PHE A 58 11.89 -8.85 18.23
C PHE A 58 11.03 -8.48 17.02
N TYR A 59 9.73 -8.19 17.22
CA TYR A 59 8.84 -7.73 16.16
C TYR A 59 9.33 -6.42 15.53
N LEU A 60 9.69 -5.43 16.36
CA LEU A 60 10.19 -4.14 15.87
C LEU A 60 11.49 -4.30 15.07
N LEU A 61 12.40 -5.14 15.54
CA LEU A 61 13.64 -5.46 14.83
C LEU A 61 13.35 -6.14 13.50
N LEU A 62 12.48 -7.15 13.48
CA LEU A 62 12.11 -7.86 12.26
C LEU A 62 11.45 -6.93 11.23
N LEU A 63 10.54 -6.06 11.69
CA LEU A 63 9.88 -5.06 10.85
C LEU A 63 10.90 -4.09 10.25
N LEU A 64 11.84 -3.61 11.05
CA LEU A 64 12.91 -2.72 10.62
C LEU A 64 13.82 -3.40 9.58
N VAL A 65 14.23 -4.64 9.82
CA VAL A 65 15.09 -5.40 8.89
C VAL A 65 14.38 -5.63 7.55
N LEU A 66 13.10 -6.00 7.58
CA LEU A 66 12.30 -6.16 6.35
C LEU A 66 12.19 -4.84 5.59
N LEU A 67 11.90 -3.74 6.29
CA LEU A 67 11.81 -2.42 5.68
C LEU A 67 13.14 -1.98 5.05
N LEU A 68 14.25 -2.13 5.77
CA LEU A 68 15.58 -1.80 5.26
C LEU A 68 15.96 -2.68 4.06
N THR A 69 15.63 -3.98 4.09
CA THR A 69 15.85 -4.89 2.97
C THR A 69 15.11 -4.41 1.72
N LEU A 70 13.87 -3.91 1.87
CA LEU A 70 13.08 -3.36 0.76
C LEU A 70 13.65 -2.03 0.24
N ILE A 71 14.16 -1.17 1.11
CA ILE A 71 14.78 0.12 0.74
C ILE A 71 16.09 -0.12 -0.01
N ILE A 72 16.94 -1.04 0.48
CA ILE A 72 18.24 -1.35 -0.14
C ILE A 72 18.04 -2.11 -1.47
N GLY A 73 17.08 -3.03 -1.51
CA GLY A 73 16.82 -3.86 -2.69
C GLY A 73 16.23 -3.08 -3.88
N ASP A 74 15.62 -1.92 -3.66
CA ASP A 74 15.08 -1.06 -4.71
C ASP A 74 14.97 0.40 -4.22
N PRO A 75 16.07 1.19 -4.31
CA PRO A 75 16.20 2.52 -3.72
C PRO A 75 15.42 3.64 -4.46
N GLY A 76 14.34 3.31 -5.18
CA GLY A 76 13.40 4.31 -5.68
C GLY A 76 13.11 4.25 -7.18
N ARG A 77 13.38 3.14 -7.86
CA ARG A 77 12.95 2.93 -9.24
C ARG A 77 12.41 1.52 -9.39
N ILE A 78 11.09 1.40 -9.28
CA ILE A 78 10.37 0.16 -9.57
C ILE A 78 10.41 -0.08 -11.09
N ASN A 79 11.59 -0.46 -11.60
CA ASN A 79 11.84 -0.67 -13.03
C ASN A 79 11.79 -2.17 -13.39
N ARG A 80 11.73 -3.08 -12.41
CA ARG A 80 11.58 -4.52 -12.62
C ARG A 80 10.72 -5.14 -11.53
N GLU A 81 9.74 -5.95 -11.92
CA GLU A 81 9.05 -6.87 -11.03
C GLU A 81 10.04 -7.92 -10.50
N SER A 82 10.62 -7.69 -9.32
CA SER A 82 11.36 -8.73 -8.61
C SER A 82 10.37 -9.54 -7.77
N PRO A 83 10.16 -10.84 -8.07
CA PRO A 83 9.25 -11.69 -7.29
C PRO A 83 9.62 -11.72 -5.81
N TRP A 84 10.92 -11.65 -5.50
CA TRP A 84 11.42 -11.61 -4.13
C TRP A 84 10.97 -10.36 -3.36
N LEU A 85 11.04 -9.17 -3.97
CA LEU A 85 10.57 -7.93 -3.33
C LEU A 85 9.06 -7.95 -3.07
N ARG A 86 8.30 -8.58 -3.98
CA ARG A 86 6.86 -8.76 -3.81
C ARG A 86 6.56 -9.69 -2.62
N ILE A 87 7.25 -10.81 -2.52
CA ILE A 87 7.14 -11.73 -1.37
C ILE A 87 7.56 -11.03 -0.09
N ALA A 88 8.71 -10.35 -0.05
CA ALA A 88 9.19 -9.64 1.14
C ALA A 88 8.21 -8.57 1.62
N THR A 89 7.62 -7.80 0.68
CA THR A 89 6.57 -6.83 1.00
C THR A 89 5.32 -7.52 1.54
N GLY A 90 4.84 -8.57 0.88
CA GLY A 90 3.69 -9.35 1.34
C GLY A 90 3.91 -9.99 2.70
N SER A 91 5.11 -10.51 2.98
CA SER A 91 5.48 -11.06 4.29
C SER A 91 5.50 -9.99 5.38
N MET A 92 6.03 -8.80 5.09
CA MET A 92 6.01 -7.68 6.04
C MET A 92 4.58 -7.23 6.35
N LEU A 93 3.74 -7.08 5.33
CA LEU A 93 2.33 -6.74 5.49
C LEU A 93 1.57 -7.83 6.26
N GLY A 94 1.80 -9.09 5.93
CA GLY A 94 1.25 -10.23 6.65
C GLY A 94 1.67 -10.25 8.12
N LEU A 95 2.93 -9.96 8.42
CA LEU A 95 3.44 -9.84 9.79
C LEU A 95 2.70 -8.74 10.55
N ILE A 96 2.59 -7.53 9.98
CA ILE A 96 1.82 -6.42 10.58
C ILE A 96 0.37 -6.86 10.86
N THR A 97 -0.28 -7.50 9.90
CA THR A 97 -1.67 -7.98 10.03
C THR A 97 -1.81 -9.00 11.15
N VAL A 98 -0.94 -10.01 11.21
CA VAL A 98 -0.98 -11.05 12.27
C VAL A 98 -0.77 -10.43 13.64
N VAL A 99 0.24 -9.57 13.81
CA VAL A 99 0.50 -8.90 15.09
C VAL A 99 -0.68 -8.02 15.50
N THR A 100 -1.26 -7.28 14.56
CA THR A 100 -2.44 -6.45 14.82
C THR A 100 -3.65 -7.30 15.23
N ALA A 101 -3.89 -8.42 14.56
CA ALA A 101 -4.99 -9.34 14.88
C ALA A 101 -4.81 -9.99 16.27
N VAL A 102 -3.59 -10.40 16.62
CA VAL A 102 -3.28 -10.92 17.96
C VAL A 102 -3.51 -9.86 19.04
N SER A 103 -3.07 -8.62 18.81
CA SER A 103 -3.32 -7.50 19.73
C SER A 103 -4.81 -7.23 19.90
N ALA A 104 -5.59 -7.21 18.81
CA ALA A 104 -7.04 -7.05 18.85
C ALA A 104 -7.72 -8.18 19.64
N PHE A 105 -7.34 -9.43 19.38
CA PHE A 105 -7.87 -10.58 20.09
C PHE A 105 -7.57 -10.50 21.60
N ARG A 106 -6.33 -10.17 21.97
CA ARG A 106 -5.95 -10.03 23.39
C ARG A 106 -6.70 -8.91 24.08
N LEU A 107 -6.91 -7.78 23.40
CA LEU A 107 -7.71 -6.68 23.93
C LEU A 107 -9.14 -7.11 24.20
N ILE A 108 -9.79 -7.75 23.22
CA ILE A 108 -11.16 -8.27 23.36
C ILE A 108 -11.23 -9.30 24.50
N TYR A 109 -10.29 -10.24 24.53
CA TYR A 109 -10.21 -11.27 25.57
C TYR A 109 -10.05 -10.65 26.96
N GLY A 110 -9.17 -9.65 27.10
CA GLY A 110 -8.97 -8.92 28.36
C GLY A 110 -10.23 -8.19 28.82
N ILE A 111 -10.98 -7.58 27.89
CA ILE A 111 -12.27 -6.93 28.20
C ILE A 111 -13.28 -7.97 28.70
N LEU A 112 -13.40 -9.11 28.00
CA LEU A 112 -14.38 -10.16 28.33
C LEU A 112 -14.05 -10.89 29.64
N THR A 113 -12.77 -11.00 29.99
CA THR A 113 -12.31 -11.67 31.22
C THR A 113 -12.13 -10.73 32.40
N GLN A 114 -12.48 -9.45 32.26
CA GLN A 114 -12.27 -8.41 33.27
C GLN A 114 -10.83 -8.37 33.79
N ALA A 115 -9.87 -8.45 32.86
CA ALA A 115 -8.47 -8.20 33.20
C ALA A 115 -8.34 -6.83 33.89
N GLN A 116 -7.40 -6.71 34.83
CA GLN A 116 -7.14 -5.43 35.47
C GLN A 116 -6.47 -4.50 34.48
N PHE A 117 -7.22 -3.51 33.99
CA PHE A 117 -6.71 -2.35 33.27
C PHE A 117 -6.50 -1.24 34.30
N ASP A 118 -5.34 -0.58 34.29
CA ASP A 118 -5.05 0.45 35.30
C ASP A 118 -6.04 1.61 35.23
N THR A 119 -6.47 1.99 34.01
CA THR A 119 -7.48 3.02 33.80
C THR A 119 -8.34 2.78 32.54
N PRO A 120 -9.59 3.29 32.49
CA PRO A 120 -10.39 3.29 31.26
C PRO A 120 -9.72 4.00 30.08
N ALA A 121 -8.91 5.03 30.36
CA ALA A 121 -8.18 5.78 29.35
C ALA A 121 -7.11 4.92 28.66
N GLN A 122 -6.40 4.08 29.43
CA GLN A 122 -5.39 3.16 28.90
C GLN A 122 -6.02 2.12 27.96
N LEU A 123 -7.20 1.59 28.32
CA LEU A 123 -7.96 0.68 27.46
C LEU A 123 -8.33 1.33 26.12
N LEU A 124 -8.86 2.57 26.15
CA LEU A 124 -9.19 3.32 24.94
C LEU A 124 -7.96 3.63 24.09
N PHE A 125 -6.83 3.96 24.72
CA PHE A 125 -5.57 4.25 24.04
C PHE A 125 -5.04 3.01 23.30
N VAL A 126 -4.98 1.85 23.97
CA VAL A 126 -4.57 0.59 23.34
C VAL A 126 -5.55 0.20 22.22
N GLY A 127 -6.85 0.36 22.45
CA GLY A 127 -7.86 0.14 21.41
C GLY A 127 -7.69 1.02 20.19
N ALA A 128 -7.40 2.31 20.37
CA ALA A 128 -7.14 3.25 19.29
C ALA A 128 -5.89 2.87 18.49
N ILE A 129 -4.80 2.49 19.17
CA ILE A 129 -3.57 2.00 18.52
C ILE A 129 -3.89 0.79 17.62
N VAL A 130 -4.59 -0.21 18.15
CA VAL A 130 -4.93 -1.43 17.39
C VAL A 130 -5.82 -1.09 16.20
N TRP A 131 -6.83 -0.24 16.40
CA TRP A 131 -7.75 0.18 15.34
C TRP A 131 -7.05 0.94 14.21
N VAL A 132 -6.22 1.93 14.54
CA VAL A 132 -5.44 2.68 13.53
C VAL A 132 -4.46 1.77 12.79
N THR A 133 -3.77 0.89 13.52
CA THR A 133 -2.83 -0.06 12.90
C THR A 133 -3.54 -1.01 11.94
N ASN A 134 -4.77 -1.42 12.26
CA ASN A 134 -5.60 -2.23 11.36
C ASN A 134 -5.94 -1.47 10.07
N ILE A 135 -6.37 -0.21 10.16
CA ILE A 135 -6.63 0.64 8.97
C ILE A 135 -5.36 0.76 8.11
N MET A 136 -4.20 1.00 8.72
CA MET A 136 -2.93 1.06 8.01
C MET A 136 -2.58 -0.27 7.33
N ALA A 137 -2.79 -1.41 8.01
CA ALA A 137 -2.56 -2.73 7.42
C ALA A 137 -3.44 -2.95 6.17
N PHE A 138 -4.73 -2.60 6.25
CA PHE A 138 -5.63 -2.67 5.10
C PHE A 138 -5.21 -1.74 3.96
N ALA A 139 -4.83 -0.49 4.27
CA ALA A 139 -4.34 0.45 3.27
C ALA A 139 -3.06 -0.05 2.58
N LEU A 140 -2.15 -0.68 3.33
CA LEU A 140 -0.92 -1.29 2.79
C LEU A 140 -1.22 -2.50 1.91
N TRP A 141 -2.12 -3.39 2.33
CA TRP A 141 -2.58 -4.52 1.51
C TRP A 141 -3.22 -4.05 0.21
N TYR A 142 -4.08 -3.04 0.29
CA TYR A 142 -4.67 -2.42 -0.88
C TYR A 142 -3.59 -1.85 -1.81
N TRP A 143 -2.65 -1.07 -1.28
CA TRP A 143 -1.52 -0.56 -2.05
C TRP A 143 -0.69 -1.66 -2.71
N HIS A 144 -0.49 -2.80 -2.03
CA HIS A 144 0.31 -3.93 -2.52
C HIS A 144 -0.39 -4.77 -3.59
N LEU A 145 -1.71 -4.93 -3.51
CA LEU A 145 -2.49 -5.84 -4.37
C LEU A 145 -3.19 -5.13 -5.52
N ASP A 146 -3.62 -3.88 -5.33
CA ASP A 146 -4.41 -3.16 -6.33
C ASP A 146 -3.61 -2.86 -7.60
N SER A 147 -4.30 -2.96 -8.75
CA SER A 147 -3.72 -2.72 -10.08
C SER A 147 -2.47 -3.58 -10.39
N GLY A 148 -2.38 -4.78 -9.80
CA GLY A 148 -1.23 -5.67 -9.94
C GLY A 148 -0.05 -5.33 -9.03
N GLY A 149 -0.19 -4.30 -8.20
CA GLY A 149 0.80 -3.80 -7.27
C GLY A 149 1.63 -2.64 -7.82
N PRO A 150 2.55 -2.10 -7.00
CA PRO A 150 3.30 -0.87 -7.31
C PRO A 150 4.13 -0.95 -8.59
N ALA A 151 4.61 -2.15 -8.95
CA ALA A 151 5.39 -2.36 -10.16
C ALA A 151 4.55 -2.33 -11.43
N ALA A 152 3.40 -3.01 -11.44
CA ALA A 152 2.47 -2.95 -12.55
C ALA A 152 1.94 -1.52 -12.77
N ARG A 153 1.69 -0.77 -11.68
CA ARG A 153 1.32 0.66 -11.75
C ARG A 153 2.45 1.52 -12.34
N ALA A 154 3.68 1.35 -11.86
CA ALA A 154 4.84 2.10 -12.37
C ALA A 154 5.13 1.80 -13.85
N LEU A 155 4.85 0.58 -14.31
CA LEU A 155 5.00 0.15 -15.71
C LEU A 155 3.78 0.48 -16.59
N ARG A 156 2.72 1.07 -16.03
CA ARG A 156 1.41 1.31 -16.69
C ARG A 156 0.89 0.05 -17.39
N ASP A 157 0.97 -1.10 -16.74
CA ASP A 157 0.51 -2.37 -17.33
C ASP A 157 -1.02 -2.38 -17.48
N VAL A 158 -1.48 -2.13 -18.71
CA VAL A 158 -2.90 -2.07 -19.09
C VAL A 158 -3.58 -3.45 -19.03
N ARG A 159 -2.82 -4.55 -18.87
CA ARG A 159 -3.38 -5.91 -18.78
C ARG A 159 -3.99 -6.20 -17.42
N THR A 160 -3.55 -5.51 -16.37
CA THR A 160 -4.06 -5.72 -15.02
C THR A 160 -5.13 -4.69 -14.71
N GLN A 161 -6.38 -5.13 -14.61
CA GLN A 161 -7.49 -4.23 -14.29
C GLN A 161 -7.40 -3.78 -12.81
N PRO A 162 -7.56 -2.49 -12.51
CA PRO A 162 -7.61 -1.99 -11.14
C PRO A 162 -8.84 -2.56 -10.40
N ALA A 163 -8.71 -2.79 -9.09
CA ALA A 163 -9.83 -3.27 -8.27
C ALA A 163 -10.86 -2.14 -8.03
N PHE A 164 -10.42 -0.89 -7.95
CA PHE A 164 -11.31 0.27 -7.98
C PHE A 164 -11.35 0.90 -9.37
N ARG A 165 -12.56 0.97 -9.92
CA ARG A 165 -12.84 1.75 -11.12
C ARG A 165 -13.56 3.03 -10.73
N PHE A 166 -12.95 4.18 -10.98
CA PHE A 166 -13.62 5.47 -10.81
C PHE A 166 -14.59 5.71 -11.97
N PRO A 167 -15.78 6.30 -11.76
CA PRO A 167 -16.75 6.55 -12.83
C PRO A 167 -16.14 7.30 -14.03
N GLU A 168 -15.21 8.20 -13.77
CA GLU A 168 -14.52 9.04 -14.75
C GLU A 168 -13.64 8.20 -15.70
N GLN A 169 -13.13 7.05 -15.25
CA GLN A 169 -12.31 6.14 -16.09
C GLN A 169 -13.06 5.57 -17.28
N GLY A 170 -14.40 5.58 -17.24
CA GLY A 170 -15.25 5.11 -18.33
C GLY A 170 -15.60 6.19 -19.36
N ILE A 171 -15.12 7.44 -19.19
CA ILE A 171 -15.52 8.58 -20.02
C ILE A 171 -14.35 8.97 -20.95
N PRO A 172 -14.37 8.56 -22.23
CA PRO A 172 -13.24 8.74 -23.16
C PRO A 172 -12.91 10.21 -23.44
N GLU A 173 -13.86 11.11 -23.20
CA GLU A 173 -13.73 12.56 -23.40
C GLU A 173 -12.94 13.25 -22.28
N ILE A 174 -12.82 12.59 -21.11
CA ILE A 174 -12.17 13.12 -19.91
C ILE A 174 -10.80 12.45 -19.68
N VAL A 175 -10.69 11.18 -20.07
CA VAL A 175 -9.49 10.35 -19.88
C VAL A 175 -8.65 10.38 -21.14
N GLY A 176 -7.69 11.31 -21.20
CA GLY A 176 -6.68 11.32 -22.26
C GLY A 176 -5.73 10.11 -22.18
N PRO A 177 -4.92 9.87 -23.23
CA PRO A 177 -3.96 8.74 -23.28
C PRO A 177 -2.93 8.74 -22.13
N ASP A 178 -2.71 9.90 -21.51
CA ASP A 178 -1.74 10.13 -20.43
C ASP A 178 -2.40 10.23 -19.04
N TRP A 179 -3.70 9.92 -18.92
CA TRP A 179 -4.43 10.01 -17.66
C TRP A 179 -3.88 9.03 -16.62
N TYR A 180 -3.61 9.56 -15.43
CA TYR A 180 -3.18 8.83 -14.25
C TYR A 180 -3.95 9.43 -13.06
N PRO A 181 -4.59 8.60 -12.20
CA PRO A 181 -5.28 9.08 -11.01
C PRO A 181 -4.30 9.62 -9.95
#